data_AF-A0AAV2HKW8-F1
#
_entry.id   AF-A0AAV2HKW8-F1
#
_cell.length_a   1.000
_cell.length_b   1.000
_cell.length_c   1.000
_cell.angle_alpha   90.00
_cell.angle_beta   90.00
_cell.angle_gamma   90.00
#
_symmetry.space_group_name_H-M   'P 1'
#
loop_
_entity.id
_entity.type
_entity.pdbx_description
1 polymer ?
#
loop_
_entity_poly.entity_id
_entity_poly.type
_entity_poly.pdbx_seq_one_letter_code
_entity_poly.pdbx_strand_id
1 'polypeptide(L)'
;MTSQSTLEKRTVITTSSTSSSVGGGGSSSSVINDGGDDFYYKSSIHPRTANVGHTSLSSVVGGGGHHGGSYKRTVEITSGILPVGFGNVSHTGVTNVKSTREKEKKDMQQLNERFANYIEKVRFLEAQNRKLIAELEQLKSNWGKETSAIKKMYETELEEARRLIEETNKEKNKLEVRLQTLQDQLHDAMRS
;
A
#
# COMPACT_ATOMS: atom_id res chain seq x y z
N MET A 1 2.16 23.55 -6.16
CA MET A 1 1.85 22.15 -6.54
C MET A 1 2.81 21.27 -5.74
N THR A 2 2.33 20.64 -4.68
CA THR A 2 3.18 19.88 -3.75
C THR A 2 3.16 18.42 -4.14
N SER A 3 4.25 17.93 -4.70
CA SER A 3 4.41 16.53 -5.11
C SER A 3 4.59 15.65 -3.87
N GLN A 4 3.70 14.68 -3.65
CA GLN A 4 3.88 13.65 -2.62
C GLN A 4 4.81 12.56 -3.15
N SER A 5 5.87 12.25 -2.39
CA SER A 5 6.82 11.17 -2.65
C SER A 5 6.32 9.88 -2.00
N THR A 6 5.94 8.89 -2.79
CA THR A 6 5.59 7.55 -2.32
C THR A 6 6.84 6.70 -2.17
N LEU A 7 7.22 6.37 -0.94
CA LEU A 7 8.31 5.45 -0.63
C LEU A 7 7.88 4.00 -0.95
N GLU A 8 8.11 3.54 -2.17
CA GLU A 8 7.98 2.13 -2.52
C GLU A 8 9.14 1.32 -1.94
N LYS A 9 8.86 0.44 -0.97
CA LYS A 9 9.83 -0.56 -0.50
C LYS A 9 9.91 -1.69 -1.55
N ARG A 10 10.85 -1.58 -2.49
CA ARG A 10 11.17 -2.65 -3.44
C ARG A 10 12.18 -3.63 -2.82
N THR A 11 11.83 -4.91 -2.80
CA THR A 11 12.77 -6.00 -2.49
C THR A 11 13.75 -6.14 -3.65
N VAL A 12 15.03 -5.86 -3.40
CA VAL A 12 16.12 -6.06 -4.36
C VAL A 12 16.66 -7.47 -4.18
N ILE A 13 16.51 -8.32 -5.19
CA ILE A 13 17.09 -9.67 -5.20
C ILE A 13 18.46 -9.57 -5.88
N THR A 14 19.52 -9.55 -5.09
CA THR A 14 20.90 -9.61 -5.60
C THR A 14 21.34 -11.07 -5.66
N THR A 15 21.52 -11.62 -6.85
CA THR A 15 22.11 -12.95 -7.03
C THR A 15 23.62 -12.82 -7.17
N SER A 16 24.37 -13.16 -6.12
CA SER A 16 25.82 -13.36 -6.22
C SER A 16 26.12 -14.86 -6.41
N SER A 17 26.76 -15.21 -7.52
CA SER A 17 27.28 -16.56 -7.76
C SER A 17 28.59 -16.74 -7.00
N THR A 18 28.63 -17.62 -6.00
CA THR A 18 29.88 -18.07 -5.38
C THR A 18 30.34 -19.37 -6.03
N SER A 19 31.51 -19.35 -6.67
CA SER A 19 32.21 -20.55 -7.09
C SER A 19 32.83 -21.21 -5.85
N SER A 20 32.39 -22.41 -5.51
CA SER A 20 32.92 -23.17 -4.38
C SER A 20 34.31 -23.74 -4.69
N SER A 21 35.37 -23.12 -4.16
CA SER A 21 36.65 -23.80 -3.97
C SER A 21 36.65 -24.49 -2.61
N VAL A 22 36.85 -25.80 -2.61
CA VAL A 22 37.01 -26.62 -1.41
C VAL A 22 38.29 -26.18 -0.69
N GLY A 23 38.14 -25.54 0.47
CA GLY A 23 39.25 -25.04 1.29
C GLY A 23 38.79 -24.88 2.74
N GLY A 24 39.50 -25.52 3.66
CA GLY A 24 39.07 -25.76 5.03
C GLY A 24 39.23 -24.60 6.00
N GLY A 25 38.73 -24.84 7.21
CA GLY A 25 39.21 -24.31 8.49
C GLY A 25 39.15 -22.80 8.71
N GLY A 26 38.33 -22.36 9.66
CA GLY A 26 38.40 -21.00 10.17
C GLY A 26 37.43 -20.76 11.31
N SER A 27 37.93 -20.93 12.54
CA SER A 27 37.33 -20.37 13.74
C SER A 27 37.44 -18.84 13.75
N SER A 28 36.70 -18.23 14.69
CA SER A 28 36.74 -16.81 15.12
C SER A 28 35.86 -15.90 14.26
N SER A 29 35.19 -14.86 14.78
CA SER A 29 35.64 -13.99 15.85
C SER A 29 34.48 -13.27 16.53
N SER A 30 34.57 -13.20 17.85
CA SER A 30 34.01 -12.13 18.68
C SER A 30 34.30 -10.76 18.06
N VAL A 31 33.26 -9.97 17.85
CA VAL A 31 33.39 -8.52 17.67
C VAL A 31 32.36 -7.88 18.60
N ILE A 32 32.87 -7.31 19.67
CA ILE A 32 32.14 -6.40 20.55
C ILE A 32 31.77 -5.18 19.71
N ASN A 33 30.49 -4.80 19.66
CA ASN A 33 30.15 -3.43 19.36
C ASN A 33 28.88 -2.94 20.07
N ASP A 34 29.05 -1.74 20.57
CA ASP A 34 28.19 -0.88 21.36
C ASP A 34 27.05 -0.28 20.51
N GLY A 35 25.89 -0.07 21.13
CA GLY A 35 24.83 0.84 20.66
C GLY A 35 24.02 0.44 19.41
N GLY A 36 22.72 0.18 19.61
CA GLY A 36 21.70 0.24 18.56
C GLY A 36 20.96 -1.07 18.32
N ASP A 37 19.78 -1.18 18.93
CA ASP A 37 18.86 -2.31 18.81
C ASP A 37 18.18 -2.28 17.41
N ASP A 38 18.93 -2.65 16.36
CA ASP A 38 18.40 -2.79 14.99
C ASP A 38 18.15 -4.28 14.72
N PHE A 39 16.90 -4.70 14.90
CA PHE A 39 16.40 -6.06 14.65
C PHE A 39 16.50 -6.39 13.15
N TYR A 40 17.69 -6.77 12.68
CA TYR A 40 17.90 -7.29 11.33
C TYR A 40 17.21 -8.66 11.20
N TYR A 41 16.03 -8.68 10.59
CA TYR A 41 15.35 -9.91 10.20
C TYR A 41 16.16 -10.63 9.12
N LYS A 42 16.98 -11.60 9.54
CA LYS A 42 17.70 -12.50 8.63
C LYS A 42 16.86 -13.74 8.39
N SER A 43 16.30 -13.86 7.19
CA SER A 43 15.52 -15.03 6.77
C SER A 43 16.35 -16.32 6.87
N SER A 44 15.83 -17.31 7.60
CA SER A 44 16.42 -18.66 7.76
C SER A 44 16.16 -19.59 6.57
N ILE A 45 15.66 -19.06 5.45
CA ILE A 45 15.37 -19.82 4.23
C ILE A 45 16.67 -19.98 3.43
N HIS A 46 17.14 -21.22 3.31
CA HIS A 46 18.25 -21.57 2.43
C HIS A 46 17.71 -22.19 1.13
N PRO A 47 18.13 -21.74 -0.05
CA PRO A 47 17.72 -22.36 -1.31
C PRO A 47 18.20 -23.81 -1.33
N ARG A 48 17.28 -24.75 -1.55
CA ARG A 48 17.64 -26.15 -1.77
C ARG A 48 18.34 -26.23 -3.13
N THR A 49 19.63 -26.55 -3.15
CA THR A 49 20.35 -26.83 -4.39
C THR A 49 19.77 -28.11 -4.99
N ALA A 50 19.06 -28.00 -6.12
CA ALA A 50 18.65 -29.16 -6.88
C ALA A 50 19.89 -29.71 -7.60
N ASN A 51 20.37 -30.89 -7.20
CA ASN A 51 21.37 -31.62 -7.96
C ASN A 51 20.69 -32.16 -9.23
N VAL A 52 20.71 -31.37 -10.30
CA VAL A 52 20.34 -31.84 -11.63
C VAL A 52 21.56 -32.58 -12.19
N GLY A 53 21.63 -33.88 -11.93
CA GLY A 53 22.57 -34.76 -12.59
C GLY A 53 22.19 -34.90 -14.05
N HIS A 54 22.93 -34.25 -14.94
CA HIS A 54 22.83 -34.51 -16.38
C HIS A 54 23.56 -35.83 -16.65
N THR A 55 22.85 -36.88 -17.05
CA THR A 55 23.49 -38.03 -17.69
C THR A 55 23.89 -37.62 -19.10
N SER A 56 25.10 -37.07 -19.24
CA SER A 56 25.72 -36.95 -20.55
C SER A 56 25.97 -38.35 -21.08
N LEU A 57 25.16 -38.77 -22.06
CA LEU A 57 25.50 -39.89 -22.90
C LEU A 57 26.82 -39.54 -23.59
N SER A 58 27.88 -40.24 -23.20
CA SER A 58 29.12 -40.29 -23.94
C SER A 58 28.80 -40.82 -25.34
N SER A 59 28.65 -39.91 -26.30
CA SER A 59 28.70 -40.26 -27.71
C SER A 59 30.13 -40.69 -27.98
N VAL A 60 30.34 -42.00 -28.12
CA VAL A 60 31.58 -42.49 -28.71
C VAL A 60 31.71 -41.84 -30.09
N VAL A 61 32.83 -41.16 -30.24
CA VAL A 61 33.25 -40.39 -31.41
C VAL A 61 33.11 -41.22 -32.69
N GLY A 62 32.39 -40.69 -33.68
CA GLY A 62 32.17 -41.41 -34.94
C GLY A 62 31.31 -40.65 -35.96
N GLY A 63 31.80 -39.51 -36.44
CA GLY A 63 31.57 -39.07 -37.83
C GLY A 63 30.27 -38.35 -38.18
N GLY A 64 30.41 -37.07 -38.56
CA GLY A 64 29.85 -36.55 -39.82
C GLY A 64 28.41 -36.01 -39.83
N GLY A 65 28.29 -34.71 -40.11
CA GLY A 65 27.35 -34.20 -41.11
C GLY A 65 25.92 -33.85 -40.67
N HIS A 66 25.73 -32.54 -40.46
CA HIS A 66 24.61 -31.70 -40.94
C HIS A 66 23.12 -31.99 -40.63
N HIS A 67 22.40 -30.85 -40.56
CA HIS A 67 20.96 -30.60 -40.79
C HIS A 67 20.05 -30.52 -39.56
N GLY A 68 19.43 -29.33 -39.44
CA GLY A 68 18.31 -29.08 -38.56
C GLY A 68 17.14 -30.02 -38.84
N GLY A 69 16.54 -30.51 -37.78
CA GLY A 69 15.38 -31.41 -37.84
C GLY A 69 14.53 -31.24 -36.60
N SER A 70 13.29 -30.82 -36.82
CA SER A 70 12.24 -30.68 -35.82
C SER A 70 12.07 -31.98 -35.01
N TYR A 71 12.08 -31.89 -33.68
CA TYR A 71 11.74 -33.01 -32.82
C TYR A 71 10.23 -33.26 -32.84
N LYS A 72 9.76 -34.10 -33.76
CA LYS A 72 8.46 -34.77 -33.63
C LYS A 72 8.64 -35.96 -32.68
N ARG A 73 8.00 -35.90 -31.51
CA ARG A 73 7.90 -37.01 -30.56
C ARG A 73 6.70 -37.87 -30.96
N THR A 74 6.94 -38.96 -31.68
CA THR A 74 5.95 -40.02 -31.87
C THR A 74 5.99 -40.95 -30.66
N VAL A 75 4.84 -41.22 -30.04
CA VAL A 75 4.69 -42.25 -29.01
C VAL A 75 3.93 -43.40 -29.66
N GLU A 76 4.64 -44.48 -29.99
CA GLU A 76 4.01 -45.73 -30.44
C GLU A 76 3.76 -46.63 -29.23
N ILE A 77 2.51 -47.08 -29.10
CA ILE A 77 2.12 -48.13 -28.16
C ILE A 77 2.29 -49.45 -28.89
N THR A 78 3.51 -49.98 -28.91
CA THR A 78 3.81 -51.28 -29.53
C THR A 78 4.09 -52.31 -28.44
N SER A 79 3.19 -53.28 -28.34
CA SER A 79 3.34 -54.51 -27.58
C SER A 79 4.35 -55.42 -28.26
N GLY A 80 5.61 -55.43 -27.80
CA GLY A 80 6.62 -56.37 -28.28
C GLY A 80 8.05 -55.96 -27.95
N ILE A 81 8.72 -56.80 -27.15
CA ILE A 81 10.18 -56.95 -26.93
C ILE A 81 10.98 -55.63 -26.94
N LEU A 82 11.20 -55.07 -25.74
CA LEU A 82 12.09 -53.92 -25.54
C LEU A 82 13.53 -54.38 -25.24
N PRO A 83 14.55 -53.67 -25.76
CA PRO A 83 15.94 -53.90 -25.39
C PRO A 83 16.18 -53.53 -23.92
N VAL A 84 16.96 -54.36 -23.23
CA VAL A 84 17.34 -54.28 -21.81
C VAL A 84 17.85 -52.87 -21.48
N GLY A 85 17.06 -52.08 -20.73
CA GLY A 85 17.47 -50.73 -20.33
C GLY A 85 16.38 -49.85 -19.71
N PHE A 86 15.10 -50.15 -19.93
CA PHE A 86 14.02 -49.51 -19.17
C PHE A 86 13.76 -50.34 -17.92
N GLY A 87 14.43 -49.97 -16.82
CA GLY A 87 14.08 -50.49 -15.51
C GLY A 87 12.58 -50.32 -15.29
N ASN A 88 11.90 -51.40 -14.91
CA ASN A 88 10.49 -51.40 -14.55
C ASN A 88 10.19 -50.19 -13.67
N VAL A 89 9.61 -49.13 -14.24
CA VAL A 89 8.96 -48.11 -13.43
C VAL A 89 7.75 -48.81 -12.85
N SER A 90 7.91 -49.34 -11.63
CA SER A 90 6.85 -50.06 -10.94
C SER A 90 5.59 -49.20 -11.01
N HIS A 91 4.45 -49.82 -11.33
CA HIS A 91 3.15 -49.16 -11.37
C HIS A 91 2.91 -48.37 -10.06
N THR A 92 3.43 -48.89 -8.94
CA THR A 92 3.44 -48.26 -7.61
C THR A 92 4.24 -46.95 -7.55
N GLY A 93 5.35 -46.82 -8.27
CA GLY A 93 6.14 -45.59 -8.35
C GLY A 93 5.43 -44.49 -9.14
N VAL A 94 4.77 -44.84 -10.25
CA VAL A 94 3.99 -43.89 -11.06
C VAL A 94 2.76 -43.39 -10.29
N THR A 95 2.05 -44.28 -9.58
CA THR A 95 0.89 -43.90 -8.76
C THR A 95 1.28 -42.99 -7.61
N ASN A 96 2.46 -43.19 -7.01
CA ASN A 96 2.94 -42.37 -5.91
C ASN A 96 3.34 -40.96 -6.38
N VAL A 97 4.03 -40.84 -7.52
CA VAL A 97 4.35 -39.51 -8.09
C VAL A 97 3.08 -38.77 -8.52
N LYS A 98 2.09 -39.48 -9.08
CA LYS A 98 0.81 -38.90 -9.45
C LYS A 98 0.04 -38.40 -8.22
N SER A 99 -0.01 -39.18 -7.15
CA SER A 99 -0.70 -38.79 -5.91
C SER A 99 -0.03 -37.62 -5.20
N THR A 100 1.31 -37.57 -5.17
CA THR A 100 2.05 -36.40 -4.65
C THR A 100 1.74 -35.14 -5.47
N ARG A 101 1.75 -35.24 -6.79
CA ARG A 101 1.44 -34.11 -7.67
C ARG A 101 -0.01 -33.63 -7.54
N GLU A 102 -0.96 -34.55 -7.36
CA GLU A 102 -2.37 -34.21 -7.11
C GLU A 102 -2.55 -33.53 -5.75
N LYS A 103 -1.84 -33.99 -4.72
CA LYS A 103 -1.82 -33.36 -3.40
C LYS A 103 -1.26 -31.94 -3.46
N GLU A 104 -0.09 -31.76 -4.07
CA GLU A 104 0.52 -30.43 -4.25
C GLU A 104 -0.38 -29.48 -5.04
N LYS A 105 -1.07 -29.99 -6.07
CA LYS A 105 -2.04 -29.20 -6.83
C LYS A 105 -3.19 -28.73 -5.95
N LYS A 106 -3.71 -29.59 -5.07
CA LYS A 106 -4.78 -29.24 -4.12
C LYS A 106 -4.32 -28.21 -3.10
N ASP A 107 -3.10 -28.37 -2.56
CA ASP A 107 -2.52 -27.44 -1.61
C ASP A 107 -2.32 -26.04 -2.25
N MET A 108 -1.86 -26.00 -3.50
CA MET A 108 -1.76 -24.76 -4.28
C MET A 108 -3.12 -24.12 -4.56
N GLN A 109 -4.15 -24.91 -4.86
CA GLN A 109 -5.51 -24.39 -5.04
C GLN A 109 -6.04 -23.76 -3.76
N GLN A 110 -5.87 -24.44 -2.61
CA GLN A 110 -6.29 -23.91 -1.32
C GLN A 110 -5.54 -22.64 -0.95
N LEU A 111 -4.23 -22.59 -1.23
CA LEU A 111 -3.43 -21.39 -1.00
C LEU A 111 -3.92 -20.22 -1.86
N ASN A 112 -4.19 -20.46 -3.14
CA ASN A 112 -4.71 -19.45 -4.05
C ASN A 112 -6.09 -18.94 -3.62
N GLU A 113 -6.97 -19.81 -3.11
CA GLU A 113 -8.26 -19.40 -2.56
C GLU A 113 -8.09 -18.46 -1.35
N ARG A 114 -7.16 -18.78 -0.45
CA ARG A 114 -6.82 -17.90 0.67
C ARG A 114 -6.26 -16.56 0.19
N PHE A 115 -5.36 -16.56 -0.80
CA PHE A 115 -4.85 -15.31 -1.38
C PHE A 115 -5.94 -14.49 -2.05
N ALA A 116 -6.86 -15.11 -2.78
CA ALA A 116 -8.00 -14.42 -3.38
C ALA A 116 -8.85 -13.73 -2.30
N ASN A 117 -9.13 -14.43 -1.19
CA ASN A 117 -9.86 -13.85 -0.05
C ASN A 117 -9.11 -12.69 0.60
N TYR A 118 -7.79 -12.79 0.77
CA TYR A 118 -6.99 -11.68 1.32
C TYR A 118 -6.94 -10.48 0.38
N ILE A 119 -6.76 -10.70 -0.92
CA ILE A 119 -6.78 -9.62 -1.93
C ILE A 119 -8.11 -8.89 -1.87
N GLU A 120 -9.23 -9.61 -1.82
CA GLU A 120 -10.56 -9.00 -1.75
C GLU A 120 -10.74 -8.23 -0.44
N LYS A 121 -10.30 -8.79 0.69
CA LYS A 121 -10.35 -8.10 1.97
C LYS A 121 -9.53 -6.81 1.95
N VAL A 122 -8.33 -6.83 1.38
CA VAL A 122 -7.48 -5.63 1.24
C VAL A 122 -8.18 -4.59 0.37
N ARG A 123 -8.71 -4.97 -0.80
CA ARG A 123 -9.46 -4.04 -1.67
C ARG A 123 -10.66 -3.42 -0.96
N PHE A 124 -11.41 -4.22 -0.21
CA PHE A 124 -12.54 -3.75 0.58
C PHE A 124 -12.11 -2.78 1.69
N LEU A 125 -11.01 -3.07 2.39
CA LEU A 125 -10.47 -2.19 3.43
C LEU A 125 -9.89 -0.90 2.82
N GLU A 126 -9.21 -0.97 1.69
CA GLU A 126 -8.71 0.20 0.97
C GLU A 126 -9.86 1.09 0.48
N ALA A 127 -10.94 0.49 -0.04
CA ALA A 127 -12.14 1.23 -0.44
C ALA A 127 -12.79 1.94 0.76
N GLN A 128 -12.90 1.27 1.90
CA GLN A 128 -13.38 1.88 3.13
C GLN A 128 -12.46 3.00 3.61
N ASN A 129 -11.14 2.80 3.60
CA ASN A 129 -10.18 3.84 3.98
C ASN A 129 -10.30 5.07 3.07
N ARG A 130 -10.42 4.88 1.75
CA ARG A 130 -10.66 6.01 0.82
C ARG A 130 -11.94 6.76 1.16
N LYS A 131 -13.03 6.04 1.47
CA LYS A 131 -14.29 6.64 1.89
C LYS A 131 -14.14 7.44 3.18
N LEU A 132 -13.53 6.85 4.21
CA LEU A 132 -13.31 7.51 5.50
C LEU A 132 -12.41 8.75 5.36
N ILE A 133 -11.37 8.69 4.52
CA ILE A 133 -10.51 9.84 4.24
C ILE A 133 -11.32 10.97 3.59
N ALA A 134 -12.18 10.65 2.62
CA ALA A 134 -13.04 11.65 1.97
C ALA A 134 -14.04 12.28 2.95
N GLU A 135 -14.68 11.48 3.81
CA GLU A 135 -15.58 11.99 4.86
C GLU A 135 -14.85 12.90 5.85
N LEU A 136 -13.63 12.53 6.24
CA LEU A 136 -12.78 13.30 7.15
C LEU A 136 -12.36 14.62 6.51
N GLU A 137 -11.96 14.62 5.23
CA GLU A 137 -11.64 15.83 4.48
C GLU A 137 -12.85 16.76 4.34
N GLN A 138 -14.02 16.22 4.03
CA GLN A 138 -15.27 16.98 3.99
C GLN A 138 -15.59 17.60 5.34
N LEU A 139 -15.48 16.83 6.42
CA LEU A 139 -15.75 17.33 7.78
C LEU A 139 -14.76 18.42 8.17
N LYS A 140 -13.46 18.24 7.89
CA LYS A 140 -12.42 19.26 8.12
C LYS A 140 -12.65 20.53 7.30
N SER A 141 -13.07 20.39 6.05
CA SER A 141 -13.41 21.52 5.19
C SER A 141 -14.61 22.31 5.73
N ASN A 142 -15.58 21.63 6.32
CA ASN A 142 -16.78 22.26 6.89
C ASN A 142 -16.54 22.78 8.32
N TRP A 143 -15.58 22.19 9.03
CA TRP A 143 -15.21 22.59 10.38
C TRP A 143 -14.78 24.07 10.41
N GLY A 144 -15.43 24.86 11.25
CA GLY A 144 -15.14 26.28 11.42
C GLY A 144 -15.79 27.20 10.37
N LYS A 145 -16.26 26.70 9.22
CA LYS A 145 -17.02 27.54 8.26
C LYS A 145 -18.35 27.99 8.85
N GLU A 146 -19.09 27.07 9.46
CA GLU A 146 -20.36 27.37 10.12
C GLU A 146 -20.16 28.34 11.29
N THR A 147 -19.18 28.09 12.16
CA THR A 147 -18.83 28.99 13.27
C THR A 147 -18.39 30.37 12.77
N SER A 148 -17.60 30.45 11.70
CA SER A 148 -17.18 31.72 11.10
C SER A 148 -18.35 32.48 10.48
N ALA A 149 -19.29 31.77 9.86
CA ALA A 149 -20.49 32.38 9.29
C ALA A 149 -21.39 32.97 10.39
N ILE A 150 -21.62 32.21 11.46
CA ILE A 150 -22.39 32.66 12.63
C ILE A 150 -21.71 33.86 13.28
N LYS A 151 -20.38 33.80 13.49
CA LYS A 151 -19.60 34.92 14.03
C LYS A 151 -19.77 36.18 13.19
N LYS A 152 -19.65 36.08 11.86
CA LYS A 152 -19.81 37.22 10.95
C LYS A 152 -21.23 37.81 11.00
N MET A 153 -22.25 36.97 11.12
CA MET A 153 -23.64 37.40 11.25
C MET A 153 -23.83 38.21 12.53
N TYR A 154 -23.37 37.70 13.68
CA TYR A 154 -23.43 38.45 14.95
C TYR A 154 -22.59 39.72 14.95
N GLU A 155 -21.41 39.72 14.31
CA GLU A 155 -20.61 40.94 14.15
C GLU A 155 -21.38 42.02 13.37
N THR A 156 -22.11 41.61 12.32
CA THR A 156 -22.94 42.50 11.51
C THR A 156 -24.11 43.07 12.33
N GLU A 157 -24.86 42.21 13.03
CA GLU A 157 -25.97 42.64 13.90
C GLU A 157 -25.50 43.60 15.00
N LEU A 158 -24.31 43.35 15.57
CA LEU A 158 -23.75 44.18 16.62
C LEU A 158 -23.31 45.56 16.09
N GLU A 159 -22.79 45.62 14.87
CA GLU A 159 -22.48 46.88 14.19
C GLU A 159 -23.74 47.68 13.84
N GLU A 160 -24.79 47.00 13.35
CA GLU A 160 -26.09 47.63 13.11
C GLU A 160 -26.72 48.18 14.39
N ALA A 161 -26.69 47.42 15.49
CA ALA A 161 -27.19 47.87 16.77
C ALA A 161 -26.44 49.11 17.29
N ARG A 162 -25.11 49.14 17.16
CA ARG A 162 -24.29 50.32 17.51
C ARG A 162 -24.66 51.53 16.67
N ARG A 163 -24.81 51.35 15.36
CA ARG A 163 -25.24 52.41 14.45
C ARG A 163 -26.60 52.97 14.83
N LEU A 164 -27.55 52.11 15.19
CA LEU A 164 -28.89 52.54 15.60
C LEU A 164 -28.87 53.34 16.91
N ILE A 165 -28.01 52.97 17.86
CA ILE A 165 -27.77 53.74 19.09
C ILE A 165 -27.20 55.13 18.76
N GLU A 166 -26.20 55.20 17.89
CA GLU A 166 -25.60 56.47 17.47
C GLU A 166 -26.62 57.39 16.77
N GLU A 167 -27.44 56.83 15.89
CA GLU A 167 -28.51 57.56 15.19
C GLU A 167 -29.56 58.09 16.19
N THR A 168 -30.03 57.24 17.10
CA THR A 168 -30.98 57.62 18.15
C THR A 168 -30.40 58.70 19.06
N ASN A 169 -29.13 58.59 19.46
CA ASN A 169 -28.46 59.60 20.27
C ASN A 169 -28.34 60.94 19.52
N LYS A 170 -28.04 60.90 18.22
CA LYS A 170 -27.99 62.11 17.36
C LYS A 170 -29.35 62.79 17.28
N GLU A 171 -30.43 62.03 17.11
CA GLU A 171 -31.79 62.54 17.10
C GLU A 171 -32.18 63.13 18.46
N LYS A 172 -31.88 62.43 19.56
CA LYS A 172 -32.09 62.91 20.93
C LYS A 172 -31.38 64.24 21.17
N ASN A 173 -30.08 64.34 20.87
CA ASN A 173 -29.31 65.57 21.04
C ASN A 173 -29.91 66.73 20.23
N LYS A 174 -30.37 66.45 19.00
CA LYS A 174 -31.04 67.47 18.15
C LYS A 174 -32.35 67.96 18.77
N LEU A 175 -33.12 67.08 19.41
CA LEU A 175 -34.35 67.45 20.11
C LEU A 175 -34.04 68.22 21.40
N GLU A 176 -33.03 67.82 22.17
CA GLU A 176 -32.62 68.51 23.40
C GLU A 176 -32.18 69.96 23.11
N VAL A 177 -31.39 70.19 22.05
CA VAL A 177 -30.99 71.55 21.63
C VAL A 177 -32.22 72.40 21.26
N ARG A 178 -33.19 71.82 20.53
CA ARG A 178 -34.44 72.53 20.19
C ARG A 178 -35.26 72.86 21.43
N LEU A 179 -35.36 71.93 22.37
CA LEU A 179 -36.08 72.12 23.62
C LEU A 179 -35.45 73.26 24.43
N GLN A 180 -34.12 73.26 24.57
CA GLN A 180 -33.39 74.33 25.25
C GLN A 180 -33.61 75.69 24.56
N THR A 181 -33.54 75.73 23.23
CA THR A 181 -33.81 76.97 22.47
C THR A 181 -35.22 77.51 22.74
N LEU A 182 -36.23 76.64 22.78
CA LEU A 182 -37.61 77.04 23.08
C LEU A 182 -37.80 77.47 24.54
N GLN A 183 -37.11 76.84 25.49
CA GLN A 183 -37.11 77.25 26.89
C GLN A 183 -36.49 78.63 27.07
N ASP A 184 -35.36 78.90 26.41
CA ASP A 184 -34.70 80.21 26.44
C ASP A 184 -35.63 81.30 25.88
N GLN A 185 -36.29 81.04 24.74
CA GLN A 185 -37.29 81.94 24.16
C GLN A 185 -38.47 82.22 25.09
N LEU A 186 -38.97 81.19 25.78
CA LEU A 186 -40.07 81.35 26.75
C LEU A 186 -39.62 82.18 27.95
N HIS A 187 -38.42 81.93 28.46
CA HIS A 187 -37.85 82.68 29.58
C HIS A 187 -37.64 84.15 29.23
N ASP A 188 -37.15 84.46 28.03
CA ASP A 188 -37.00 85.83 27.55
C ASP A 188 -38.35 86.54 27.40
N ALA A 189 -39.37 85.87 26.86
CA ALA A 189 -40.72 86.42 26.73
C ALA A 189 -41.42 86.67 28.08
N MET A 190 -41.11 85.89 29.12
CA MET A 190 -41.60 86.16 30.49
C MET A 190 -40.88 87.34 31.16
N ARG A 191 -39.71 87.73 30.66
CA ARG A 191 -38.90 88.82 31.22
C ARG A 191 -39.20 90.18 30.59
N SER A 192 -39.73 90.20 29.35
CA SER A 192 -40.21 91.39 28.64
C SER A 192 -41.59 91.82 29.09
#